data_AF-Q5UEB2-F1
#
_entry.id   AF-Q5UEB2-F1
#
_cell.length_a   1.000
_cell.length_b   1.000
_cell.length_c   1.000
_cell.angle_alpha   90.00
_cell.angle_beta   90.00
_cell.angle_gamma   90.00
#
_symmetry.space_group_name_H-M   'P 1'
#
loop_
_entity.id
_entity.type
_entity.pdbx_description
1 polymer ?
#
loop_
_entity_poly.entity_id
_entity_poly.type
_entity_poly.pdbx_seq_one_letter_code
_entity_poly.pdbx_strand_id
1 'polypeptide(L)'
;GDGRANQSPHLAILQTAFVREHNRIALDIQRFNRNLSNEEVFQRARHLNIAQYQHIVYNEWLPNFLGRSYMLEQQLIYPASTATNDYSATINPSVINSHTTAAFRF
;
A
#
# COMPACT_ATOMS: atom_id res chain seq x y z
N GLY A 1 -6.53 11.90 -0.82
CA GLY A 1 -7.13 11.69 -2.15
C GLY A 1 -8.60 11.31 -2.08
N ASP A 2 -9.01 10.59 -1.02
CA ASP A 2 -10.41 10.22 -0.79
C ASP A 2 -11.19 11.33 -0.07
N GLY A 3 -12.44 11.57 -0.47
CA GLY A 3 -13.31 12.61 0.11
C GLY A 3 -13.74 12.37 1.56
N ARG A 4 -13.50 11.17 2.10
CA ARG A 4 -13.86 10.77 3.46
C ARG A 4 -12.68 10.89 4.42
N ALA A 5 -11.55 11.47 4.00
CA ALA A 5 -10.34 11.58 4.82
C ALA A 5 -10.56 12.18 6.22
N ASN A 6 -11.62 12.99 6.40
CA ASN A 6 -11.96 13.64 7.68
C ASN A 6 -13.21 13.05 8.35
N GLN A 7 -13.58 11.80 8.10
CA GLN A 7 -14.73 11.16 8.76
C GLN A 7 -14.50 10.85 10.23
N SER A 8 -13.26 10.57 10.64
CA SER A 8 -12.88 10.39 12.04
C SER A 8 -11.44 10.86 12.27
N PRO A 9 -11.08 11.24 13.52
CA PRO A 9 -9.72 11.64 13.83
C PRO A 9 -8.68 10.56 13.51
N HIS A 10 -9.01 9.28 13.75
CA HIS A 10 -8.13 8.15 13.45
C HIS A 10 -7.82 8.05 11.95
N LEU A 11 -8.85 8.17 11.10
CA LEU A 11 -8.65 8.15 9.65
C LEU A 11 -7.85 9.36 9.18
N ALA A 12 -8.13 10.54 9.73
CA ALA A 12 -7.40 11.77 9.39
C ALA A 12 -5.90 11.66 9.75
N ILE A 13 -5.58 11.03 10.88
CA ILE A 13 -4.19 10.77 11.30
C ILE A 13 -3.50 9.85 10.28
N LEU A 14 -4.13 8.74 9.88
CA LEU A 14 -3.55 7.82 8.89
C LEU A 14 -3.29 8.52 7.55
N GLN A 15 -4.26 9.28 7.05
CA GLN A 15 -4.10 10.06 5.81
C GLN A 15 -2.95 11.06 5.92
N THR A 16 -2.87 11.77 7.04
CA THR A 16 -1.80 12.75 7.29
C THR A 16 -0.42 12.08 7.37
N ALA A 17 -0.33 10.91 8.00
CA ALA A 17 0.91 10.15 8.11
C ALA A 17 1.46 9.78 6.72
N PHE A 18 0.62 9.24 5.83
CA PHE A 18 1.04 8.86 4.47
C PHE A 18 1.39 10.06 3.58
N VAL A 19 0.76 11.24 3.77
CA VAL A 19 1.18 12.47 3.09
C VAL A 19 2.55 12.94 3.59
N ARG A 20 2.79 12.89 4.90
CA ARG A 20 4.10 13.24 5.48
C ARG A 20 5.20 12.29 5.03
N GLU A 21 4.90 10.99 4.96
CA GLU A 21 5.87 9.99 4.48
C GLU A 21 6.22 10.20 3.01
N HIS A 22 5.24 10.51 2.16
CA HIS A 22 5.52 10.89 0.78
C HIS A 22 6.52 12.07 0.70
N ASN A 23 6.29 13.13 1.48
CA ASN A 23 7.16 14.30 1.50
C ASN A 23 8.54 13.96 2.06
N ARG A 24 8.63 13.10 3.08
CA ARG A 24 9.91 12.62 3.63
C ARG A 24 10.71 11.87 2.58
N ILE A 25 10.08 10.92 1.88
CA ILE A 25 10.72 10.15 0.79
C ILE A 25 11.15 11.08 -0.36
N ALA A 26 10.30 12.03 -0.77
CA ALA A 26 10.62 12.98 -1.82
C ALA A 26 11.85 13.84 -1.49
N LEU A 27 11.92 14.35 -0.24
CA LEU A 27 13.08 15.10 0.26
C LEU A 27 14.35 14.24 0.21
N ASP A 28 14.28 12.98 0.64
CA ASP A 28 15.43 12.09 0.62
C ASP A 28 15.88 11.79 -0.83
N ILE A 29 14.95 11.49 -1.75
CA ILE A 29 15.27 11.28 -3.17
C ILE A 29 15.97 12.51 -3.77
N GLN A 30 15.45 13.70 -3.52
CA GLN A 30 16.04 14.93 -4.05
C GLN A 30 17.41 15.26 -3.43
N ARG A 31 17.63 14.89 -2.16
CA ARG A 31 18.95 14.99 -1.52
C ARG A 31 19.99 14.09 -2.20
N PHE A 32 19.61 12.87 -2.57
CA PHE A 32 20.50 11.92 -3.25
C PHE A 32 20.70 12.24 -4.74
N ASN A 33 19.67 12.70 -5.45
CA ASN A 33 19.76 13.08 -6.85
C ASN A 33 19.04 14.40 -7.13
N ARG A 34 19.83 15.48 -7.19
CA ARG A 34 19.34 16.84 -7.42
C ARG A 34 18.96 17.14 -8.87
N ASN A 35 19.30 16.25 -9.81
CA ASN A 35 19.02 16.45 -11.24
C ASN A 35 17.63 15.96 -11.64
N LEU A 36 16.93 15.24 -10.77
CA LEU A 36 15.57 14.79 -11.03
C LEU A 36 14.61 15.99 -11.08
N SER A 37 13.72 15.97 -12.07
CA SER A 37 12.59 16.89 -12.12
C SER A 37 11.62 16.65 -10.95
N ASN A 38 10.81 17.65 -10.63
CA ASN A 38 9.79 17.53 -9.59
C ASN A 38 8.82 16.37 -9.84
N GLU A 39 8.45 16.12 -11.10
CA GLU A 39 7.57 15.01 -11.47
C GLU A 39 8.24 13.66 -11.21
N GLU A 40 9.52 13.50 -11.56
CA GLU A 40 10.25 12.25 -11.28
C GLU A 40 10.38 12.00 -9.77
N VAL A 41 10.66 13.04 -8.98
CA VAL A 41 10.71 12.93 -7.52
C VAL A 41 9.34 12.51 -6.97
N PHE A 42 8.26 13.15 -7.43
CA PHE A 42 6.90 12.82 -7.03
C PHE A 42 6.54 11.37 -7.35
N GLN A 43 6.76 10.91 -8.58
CA GLN A 43 6.40 9.54 -8.97
C GLN A 43 7.22 8.49 -8.24
N ARG A 44 8.53 8.72 -8.03
CA ARG A 44 9.37 7.79 -7.26
C ARG A 44 8.97 7.74 -5.79
N ALA A 45 8.68 8.89 -5.17
CA ALA A 45 8.20 8.95 -3.80
C ALA A 45 6.82 8.28 -3.65
N ARG A 46 5.92 8.49 -4.62
CA ARG A 46 4.62 7.81 -4.68
C ARG A 46 4.79 6.29 -4.79
N HIS A 47 5.68 5.82 -5.66
CA HIS A 47 5.91 4.38 -5.85
C HIS A 47 6.39 3.70 -4.56
N LEU A 48 7.37 4.29 -3.87
CA LEU A 48 7.86 3.76 -2.60
C LEU A 48 6.79 3.80 -1.50
N ASN A 49 6.01 4.89 -1.42
CA ASN A 49 4.94 5.00 -0.43
C ASN A 49 3.82 3.96 -0.66
N ILE A 50 3.48 3.66 -1.92
CA ILE A 50 2.55 2.58 -2.27
C ILE A 50 3.13 1.23 -1.85
N ALA A 51 4.42 0.97 -2.10
CA ALA A 51 5.07 -0.27 -1.71
C ALA A 51 5.07 -0.47 -0.18
N GLN A 52 5.32 0.60 0.59
CA GLN A 52 5.20 0.57 2.06
C GLN A 52 3.76 0.24 2.49
N TYR A 53 2.75 0.88 1.89
CA TYR A 53 1.36 0.59 2.19
C TYR A 53 0.99 -0.87 1.88
N GLN A 54 1.40 -1.38 0.71
CA GLN A 54 1.18 -2.78 0.32
C GLN A 54 1.88 -3.75 1.30
N HIS A 55 3.11 -3.44 1.72
CA HIS A 55 3.81 -4.26 2.71
C HIS A 55 3.02 -4.34 4.03
N ILE A 56 2.60 -3.19 4.57
CA ILE A 56 1.80 -3.13 5.80
C ILE A 56 0.51 -3.94 5.64
N VAL A 57 -0.21 -3.77 4.53
CA VAL A 57 -1.47 -4.49 4.29
C VAL A 57 -1.25 -6.00 4.21
N TYR A 58 -0.32 -6.49 3.41
CA TYR A 58 -0.17 -7.92 3.14
C TYR A 58 0.67 -8.67 4.18
N ASN A 59 1.68 -8.04 4.77
CA ASN A 59 2.61 -8.72 5.68
C ASN A 59 2.33 -8.45 7.16
N GLU A 60 1.57 -7.41 7.49
CA GLU A 60 1.29 -7.04 8.88
C GLU A 60 -0.20 -7.10 9.20
N TRP A 61 -1.07 -6.47 8.42
CA TRP A 61 -2.48 -6.36 8.75
C TRP A 61 -3.31 -7.60 8.35
N LEU A 62 -3.28 -8.00 7.08
CA LEU A 62 -4.05 -9.16 6.59
C LEU A 62 -3.68 -10.47 7.29
N PRO A 63 -2.42 -10.78 7.65
CA PRO A 63 -2.09 -12.02 8.34
C PRO A 63 -2.73 -12.13 9.73
N ASN A 64 -2.95 -10.99 10.39
CA ASN A 64 -3.68 -10.94 11.66
C ASN A 64 -5.19 -11.14 11.46
N PHE A 65 -5.73 -10.76 10.30
CA PHE A 65 -7.15 -10.87 10.00
C PHE A 65 -7.54 -12.23 9.40
N LEU A 66 -6.81 -12.72 8.39
CA LEU A 66 -7.09 -13.95 7.65
C LEU A 66 -6.31 -15.18 8.16
N GLY A 67 -5.26 -14.95 8.94
CA GLY A 67 -4.33 -15.99 9.37
C GLY A 67 -3.18 -16.21 8.38
N ARG A 68 -1.96 -16.21 8.91
CA ARG A 68 -0.72 -16.34 8.09
C ARG A 68 -0.68 -17.64 7.26
N SER A 69 -1.15 -18.76 7.81
CA SER A 69 -1.18 -20.04 7.11
C SER A 69 -2.08 -20.00 5.88
N TYR A 70 -3.28 -19.41 6.01
CA TYR A 70 -4.21 -19.24 4.90
C TYR A 70 -3.61 -18.35 3.81
N MET A 71 -2.96 -17.24 4.19
CA MET A 71 -2.32 -16.36 3.20
C MET A 71 -1.19 -17.03 2.43
N LEU A 72 -0.41 -17.92 3.06
CA LEU A 72 0.62 -18.71 2.38
C LEU A 72 0.00 -19.76 1.45
N GLU A 73 -1.03 -20.47 1.91
CA GLU A 73 -1.74 -21.49 1.11
C GLU A 73 -2.39 -20.89 -0.14
N GLN A 74 -3.01 -19.72 0.00
CA GLN A 74 -3.65 -18.99 -1.11
C GLN A 74 -2.65 -18.14 -1.92
N GLN A 75 -1.35 -18.26 -1.66
CA GLN A 75 -0.29 -17.52 -2.36
C GLN A 75 -0.48 -16.00 -2.36
N LEU A 76 -1.06 -15.45 -1.28
CA LEU A 76 -1.22 -14.01 -1.06
C LEU A 76 0.04 -13.38 -0.45
N ILE A 77 0.87 -14.20 0.19
CA ILE A 77 2.22 -13.86 0.64
C ILE A 77 3.14 -15.05 0.37
N TYR A 78 4.44 -14.77 0.35
CA TYR A 78 5.49 -15.75 0.07
C TYR A 78 6.48 -15.83 1.24
N PRO A 79 7.25 -16.92 1.36
CA PRO A 79 8.34 -17.01 2.32
C PRO A 79 9.31 -15.84 2.16
N ALA A 80 9.75 -15.25 3.27
CA ALA A 80 10.53 -14.00 3.31
C ALA A 80 11.92 -14.07 2.64
N SER A 81 12.35 -15.26 2.19
CA SER A 81 13.69 -15.51 1.66
C SER A 81 13.89 -15.08 0.21
N THR A 82 12.83 -14.75 -0.55
CA THR A 82 12.95 -14.48 -1.98
C THR A 82 12.01 -13.37 -2.46
N ALA A 83 12.56 -12.43 -3.24
CA ALA A 83 11.75 -11.52 -4.04
C ALA A 83 10.85 -12.35 -4.96
N THR A 84 9.54 -12.16 -4.86
CA THR A 84 8.57 -12.92 -5.63
C THR A 84 7.91 -12.01 -6.66
N ASN A 85 7.83 -12.48 -7.91
CA ASN A 85 7.02 -11.87 -8.94
C ASN A 85 5.80 -12.76 -9.19
N ASP A 86 4.68 -12.39 -8.58
CA ASP A 86 3.39 -13.06 -8.63
C ASP A 86 2.43 -12.42 -9.65
N TYR A 87 2.93 -11.51 -10.48
CA TYR A 87 2.14 -10.85 -11.51
C TYR A 87 1.57 -11.86 -12.50
N SER A 88 0.26 -11.77 -12.73
CA SER A 88 -0.43 -12.49 -13.79
C SER A 88 -1.38 -11.56 -14.53
N ALA A 89 -1.18 -11.46 -15.86
CA ALA A 89 -2.01 -10.64 -16.74
C ALA A 89 -3.45 -11.17 -16.89
N THR A 90 -3.73 -12.39 -16.41
CA THR A 90 -5.06 -13.01 -16.49
C THR A 90 -5.93 -12.77 -15.25
N ILE A 91 -5.36 -12.21 -14.18
CA ILE A 91 -6.10 -11.91 -12.95
C ILE A 91 -6.89 -10.63 -13.13
N ASN A 92 -8.17 -10.66 -12.75
CA ASN A 92 -9.01 -9.47 -12.70
C ASN A 92 -8.78 -8.71 -11.39
N PRO A 93 -8.23 -7.48 -11.41
CA PRO A 93 -7.93 -6.71 -10.20
C PRO A 93 -9.13 -5.90 -9.67
N SER A 94 -10.32 -6.04 -10.28
CA SER A 94 -11.50 -5.26 -9.91
C SER A 94 -12.03 -5.66 -8.53
N VAL A 95 -12.49 -4.67 -7.77
CA VAL A 95 -13.15 -4.92 -6.49
C VAL A 95 -14.55 -5.49 -6.74
N ILE A 96 -14.85 -6.65 -6.16
CA ILE A 96 -16.17 -7.28 -6.24
C ILE A 96 -17.23 -6.52 -5.41
N ASN A 97 -18.48 -6.50 -5.88
CA ASN A 97 -19.57 -5.74 -5.25
C ASN A 97 -19.83 -6.15 -3.78
N SER A 98 -19.81 -7.46 -3.49
CA SER A 98 -20.01 -7.97 -2.12
C SER A 98 -18.97 -7.41 -1.13
N HIS A 99 -17.74 -7.17 -1.59
CA HIS A 99 -16.68 -6.59 -0.77
C HIS A 99 -16.97 -5.12 -0.40
N THR A 100 -17.45 -4.31 -1.36
CA THR A 100 -17.71 -2.87 -1.11
C THR A 100 -18.98 -2.60 -0.31
N THR A 101 -19.99 -3.46 -0.45
CA THR A 101 -21.33 -3.24 0.12
C THR A 101 -21.50 -3.85 1.50
N ALA A 102 -20.91 -5.01 1.77
CA ALA A 102 -21.16 -5.75 3.01
C ALA A 102 -19.91 -6.37 3.64
N ALA A 103 -19.15 -7.18 2.89
CA ALA A 103 -18.17 -8.09 3.49
C ALA A 103 -16.98 -7.39 4.16
N PHE A 104 -16.66 -6.14 3.80
CA PHE A 104 -15.56 -5.37 4.42
C PHE A 104 -16.04 -4.35 5.47
N ARG A 105 -17.23 -4.56 6.03
CA ARG A 105 -17.84 -3.70 7.07
C ARG A 105 -18.04 -4.43 8.41
N PHE A 106 -17.24 -5.47 8.67
CA PHE A 106 -17.29 -6.27 9.89
C PHE A 106 -16.76 -5.53 11.12
#